data_AF-A0A1V5L8R9-F1
#
_entry.id   AF-A0A1V5L8R9-F1
#
_cell.length_a   1.000
_cell.length_b   1.000
_cell.length_c   1.000
_cell.angle_alpha   90.00
_cell.angle_beta   90.00
_cell.angle_gamma   90.00
#
_symmetry.space_group_name_H-M   'P 1'
#
loop_
_entity.id
_entity.type
_entity.pdbx_description
1 polymer ?
#
loop_
_entity_poly.entity_id
_entity_poly.type
_entity_poly.pdbx_seq_one_letter_code
_entity_poly.pdbx_strand_id
1 'polypeptide(L)'
;MIEDYVKAKDFLNYPIICDEVYKKPSHECNQFGKLYHENSDIYVYKDLMIITLIASLYVNKYYDYKLKINDCLRTVDAQAKMELIAIKNNWPSSMVSRPGEGLHPKGLAIDVELIDENHKLLDMGSKFDEFSSNPDEFHNKSHRFYVGLSENHKKNRKILDEAFIYAAKKCKVEINFLETEWWDFRYKSDIFNLKPLYDKELPKNMRLIKENLILDEVIINDKIAKDSIIYVKDNAYL
;
A
#
# COMPACT_ATOMS: atom_id res chain seq x y z
N MET A 1 -7.35 -17.56 -3.11
CA MET A 1 -8.82 -17.38 -2.92
C MET A 1 -9.03 -16.34 -1.83
N ILE A 2 -10.26 -15.89 -1.58
CA ILE A 2 -10.52 -14.82 -0.58
C ILE A 2 -10.12 -15.28 0.82
N GLU A 3 -10.24 -16.57 1.09
CA GLU A 3 -9.81 -17.21 2.34
C GLU A 3 -8.30 -17.10 2.61
N ASP A 4 -7.50 -16.70 1.61
CA ASP A 4 -6.07 -16.48 1.78
C ASP A 4 -5.72 -15.07 2.29
N TYR A 5 -6.71 -14.22 2.56
CA TYR A 5 -6.50 -12.88 3.11
C TYR A 5 -6.84 -12.85 4.59
N VAL A 6 -5.92 -12.32 5.38
CA VAL A 6 -6.05 -12.22 6.85
C VAL A 6 -6.09 -10.77 7.28
N LYS A 7 -6.75 -10.49 8.39
CA LYS A 7 -6.81 -9.16 8.99
C LYS A 7 -5.56 -8.92 9.83
N ALA A 8 -4.81 -7.86 9.53
CA ALA A 8 -3.54 -7.58 10.21
C ALA A 8 -3.70 -7.39 11.72
N LYS A 9 -4.82 -6.82 12.17
CA LYS A 9 -5.13 -6.62 13.59
C LYS A 9 -5.32 -7.91 14.39
N ASP A 10 -5.50 -9.06 13.74
CA ASP A 10 -5.60 -10.34 14.44
C ASP A 10 -4.22 -10.79 14.98
N PHE A 11 -3.14 -10.10 14.61
CA PHE A 11 -1.76 -10.42 14.97
C PHE A 11 -1.07 -9.36 15.85
N LEU A 12 -1.84 -8.52 16.57
CA LEU A 12 -1.27 -7.48 17.46
C LEU A 12 -0.53 -8.03 18.69
N ASN A 13 -0.54 -9.36 18.88
CA ASN A 13 0.35 -10.04 19.82
C ASN A 13 1.81 -10.16 19.32
N TYR A 14 2.07 -9.83 18.07
CA TYR A 14 3.42 -9.68 17.51
C TYR A 14 3.90 -8.22 17.60
N PRO A 15 5.20 -7.94 17.37
CA PRO A 15 5.76 -6.57 17.34
C PRO A 15 5.30 -5.73 16.13
N ILE A 16 3.99 -5.64 15.92
CA ILE A 16 3.36 -4.84 14.88
C ILE A 16 2.31 -3.89 15.49
N ILE A 17 2.04 -2.79 14.80
CA ILE A 17 0.83 -2.00 14.98
C ILE A 17 0.20 -1.74 13.61
N CYS A 18 -1.08 -1.38 13.58
CA CYS A 18 -1.79 -0.99 12.36
C CYS A 18 -2.13 0.50 12.43
N ASP A 19 -1.75 1.25 11.40
CA ASP A 19 -2.09 2.65 11.24
C ASP A 19 -2.96 2.83 10.01
N GLU A 20 -4.24 3.07 10.23
CA GLU A 20 -5.26 3.05 9.18
C GLU A 20 -5.33 4.41 8.46
N VAL A 21 -4.23 4.78 7.79
CA VAL A 21 -3.99 6.11 7.19
C VAL A 21 -5.17 6.54 6.33
N TYR A 22 -5.57 5.69 5.39
CA TYR A 22 -6.58 5.99 4.38
C TYR A 22 -8.04 5.97 4.88
N LYS A 23 -8.28 5.64 6.16
CA LYS A 23 -9.58 5.84 6.82
C LYS A 23 -9.76 7.24 7.38
N LYS A 24 -8.65 7.94 7.67
CA LYS A 24 -8.60 9.15 8.47
C LYS A 24 -8.20 10.33 7.59
N PRO A 25 -9.14 11.17 7.12
CA PRO A 25 -8.82 12.32 6.26
C PRO A 25 -7.89 13.33 6.91
N SER A 26 -7.87 13.39 8.25
CA SER A 26 -7.01 14.28 9.02
C SER A 26 -5.64 13.68 9.35
N HIS A 27 -5.34 12.47 8.86
CA HIS A 27 -4.05 11.83 9.11
C HIS A 27 -2.94 12.56 8.36
N GLU A 28 -1.81 12.81 9.01
CA GLU A 28 -0.75 13.67 8.46
C GLU A 28 -0.12 13.14 7.15
N CYS A 29 -0.10 11.82 6.97
CA CYS A 29 0.38 11.19 5.74
C CYS A 29 -0.71 10.97 4.69
N ASN A 30 -1.99 11.23 4.99
CA ASN A 30 -3.07 10.96 4.05
C ASN A 30 -3.33 12.16 3.15
N GLN A 31 -2.82 12.10 1.92
CA GLN A 31 -3.01 13.14 0.91
C GLN A 31 -4.25 12.90 0.02
N PHE A 32 -4.99 11.81 0.26
CA PHE A 32 -6.11 11.35 -0.58
C PHE A 32 -7.47 11.45 0.11
N GLY A 33 -7.57 12.08 1.28
CA GLY A 33 -8.83 12.16 2.02
C GLY A 33 -9.39 10.80 2.44
N LYS A 34 -10.71 10.63 2.49
CA LYS A 34 -11.33 9.37 2.96
C LYS A 34 -11.43 8.35 1.81
N LEU A 35 -10.44 7.47 1.66
CA LEU A 35 -10.53 6.36 0.71
C LEU A 35 -11.34 5.20 1.29
N TYR A 36 -11.02 4.81 2.54
CA TYR A 36 -11.64 3.67 3.21
C TYR A 36 -12.73 4.08 4.20
N HIS A 37 -13.72 3.21 4.42
CA HIS A 37 -14.77 3.44 5.42
C HIS A 37 -14.30 3.14 6.84
N GLU A 38 -14.98 3.67 7.86
CA GLU A 38 -14.50 3.59 9.26
C GLU A 38 -14.34 2.14 9.77
N ASN A 39 -15.18 1.22 9.29
CA ASN A 39 -15.22 -0.16 9.74
C ASN A 39 -14.36 -1.11 8.88
N SER A 40 -13.59 -0.61 7.90
CA SER A 40 -12.70 -1.48 7.12
C SER A 40 -11.54 -1.97 8.00
N ASP A 41 -10.66 -2.80 7.49
CA ASP A 41 -9.40 -3.15 8.17
C ASP A 41 -8.30 -3.32 7.12
N ILE A 42 -7.06 -3.45 7.59
CA ILE A 42 -5.94 -3.81 6.71
C ILE A 42 -5.97 -5.31 6.50
N TYR A 43 -6.27 -5.73 5.28
CA TYR A 43 -6.23 -7.13 4.87
C TYR A 43 -4.96 -7.41 4.07
N VAL A 44 -4.33 -8.54 4.37
CA VAL A 44 -3.02 -8.92 3.83
C VAL A 44 -3.10 -10.36 3.32
N TYR A 45 -2.50 -10.65 2.17
CA TYR A 45 -2.35 -12.04 1.73
C TYR A 45 -1.52 -12.82 2.77
N LYS A 46 -2.00 -13.99 3.18
CA LYS A 46 -1.50 -14.74 4.35
C LYS A 46 0.02 -14.97 4.34
N ASP A 47 0.61 -15.28 3.18
CA ASP A 47 2.05 -15.55 3.10
C ASP A 47 2.85 -14.25 3.26
N LEU A 48 2.35 -13.14 2.71
CA LEU A 48 2.93 -11.81 2.95
C LEU A 48 2.80 -11.41 4.42
N MET A 49 1.67 -11.72 5.07
CA MET A 49 1.51 -11.49 6.50
C MET A 49 2.55 -12.28 7.31
N ILE A 50 2.79 -13.55 6.99
CA ILE A 50 3.82 -14.37 7.65
C ILE A 50 5.21 -13.73 7.52
N ILE A 51 5.58 -13.25 6.33
CA ILE A 51 6.84 -12.54 6.10
C ILE A 51 6.91 -11.28 6.97
N THR A 52 5.85 -10.46 6.97
CA THR A 52 5.78 -9.24 7.78
C THR A 52 5.93 -9.55 9.27
N LEU A 53 5.32 -10.63 9.78
CA LEU A 53 5.47 -11.04 11.17
C LEU A 53 6.91 -11.46 11.48
N ILE A 54 7.57 -12.22 10.60
CA ILE A 54 8.98 -12.60 10.80
C ILE A 54 9.90 -11.38 10.73
N ALA A 55 9.65 -10.44 9.83
CA ALA A 55 10.36 -9.17 9.75
C ALA A 55 10.16 -8.35 11.03
N SER A 56 8.94 -8.32 11.58
CA SER A 56 8.65 -7.65 12.85
C SER A 56 9.41 -8.24 14.03
N LEU A 57 9.49 -9.58 14.10
CA LEU A 57 10.27 -10.28 15.11
C LEU A 57 11.78 -10.03 14.95
N TYR A 58 12.26 -9.91 13.71
CA TYR A 58 13.65 -9.57 13.44
C TYR A 58 13.99 -8.17 13.97
N VAL A 59 13.23 -7.15 13.56
CA VAL A 59 13.54 -5.76 13.99
C VAL A 59 13.36 -5.58 15.49
N ASN A 60 12.40 -6.29 16.08
CA ASN A 60 12.21 -6.28 17.53
C ASN A 60 13.37 -6.93 18.27
N LYS A 61 13.80 -8.12 17.84
CA LYS A 61 14.89 -8.86 18.51
C LYS A 61 16.23 -8.14 18.45
N TYR A 62 16.54 -7.47 17.34
CA TYR A 62 17.87 -6.92 17.10
C TYR A 62 17.99 -5.41 17.34
N TYR A 63 16.86 -4.69 17.41
CA TYR A 63 16.83 -3.23 17.51
C TYR A 63 15.75 -2.69 18.44
N ASP A 64 14.96 -3.55 19.12
CA ASP A 64 13.82 -3.17 19.96
C ASP A 64 12.73 -2.36 19.22
N TYR A 65 12.68 -2.47 17.90
CA TYR A 65 11.70 -1.80 17.05
C TYR A 65 10.44 -2.65 16.82
N LYS A 66 9.43 -2.03 16.21
CA LYS A 66 8.20 -2.67 15.72
C LYS A 66 7.92 -2.22 14.29
N LEU A 67 7.07 -2.96 13.58
CA LEU A 67 6.54 -2.53 12.29
C LEU A 67 5.19 -1.82 12.47
N LYS A 68 5.04 -0.65 11.85
CA LYS A 68 3.74 0.01 11.69
C LYS A 68 3.24 -0.27 10.27
N ILE A 69 2.12 -0.98 10.13
CA ILE A 69 1.51 -1.31 8.84
C ILE A 69 0.51 -0.21 8.46
N ASN A 70 0.73 0.42 7.30
CA ASN A 70 -0.07 1.56 6.82
C ASN A 70 -1.14 1.16 5.79
N ASP A 71 -0.77 0.32 4.83
CA ASP A 71 -1.68 -0.17 3.78
C ASP A 71 -1.25 -1.55 3.27
N CYS A 72 -2.18 -2.28 2.65
CA CYS A 72 -1.89 -3.53 1.95
C CYS A 72 -2.90 -3.79 0.84
N LEU A 73 -3.95 -4.58 1.07
CA LEU A 73 -5.02 -4.74 0.10
C LEU A 73 -5.73 -3.40 -0.09
N ARG A 74 -5.57 -2.84 -1.29
CA ARG A 74 -6.30 -1.66 -1.78
C ARG A 74 -7.04 -2.07 -3.04
N THR A 75 -8.33 -2.33 -2.92
CA THR A 75 -9.17 -2.83 -4.02
C THR A 75 -9.08 -1.93 -5.26
N VAL A 76 -9.39 -2.48 -6.44
CA VAL A 76 -9.40 -1.73 -7.70
C VAL A 76 -10.24 -0.45 -7.56
N ASP A 77 -11.39 -0.54 -6.89
CA ASP A 77 -12.28 0.58 -6.63
C ASP A 77 -11.66 1.67 -5.74
N ALA A 78 -10.90 1.28 -4.71
CA ALA A 78 -10.18 2.24 -3.87
C ALA A 78 -8.99 2.87 -4.61
N GLN A 79 -8.28 2.10 -5.43
CA GLN A 79 -7.24 2.61 -6.31
C GLN A 79 -7.79 3.64 -7.31
N ALA A 80 -8.98 3.40 -7.87
CA ALA A 80 -9.67 4.34 -8.76
C ALA A 80 -10.02 5.65 -8.04
N LYS A 81 -10.48 5.60 -6.79
CA LYS A 81 -10.69 6.81 -5.99
C LYS A 81 -9.39 7.58 -5.77
N MET A 82 -8.29 6.87 -5.49
CA MET A 82 -6.97 7.49 -5.33
C MET A 82 -6.51 8.20 -6.61
N GLU A 83 -6.62 7.54 -7.77
CA GLU A 83 -6.29 8.12 -9.08
C GLU A 83 -7.14 9.36 -9.39
N LEU A 84 -8.46 9.30 -9.17
CA LEU A 84 -9.35 10.45 -9.37
C LEU A 84 -8.94 11.65 -8.51
N ILE A 85 -8.46 11.43 -7.29
CA ILE A 85 -7.99 12.50 -6.40
C ILE A 85 -6.66 13.07 -6.89
N ALA A 86 -5.73 12.22 -7.33
CA ALA A 86 -4.49 12.67 -7.96
C ALA A 86 -4.77 13.54 -9.20
N ILE A 87 -5.72 13.12 -10.06
CA ILE A 87 -6.17 13.90 -11.23
C ILE A 87 -6.77 15.24 -10.80
N LYS A 88 -7.67 15.25 -9.81
CA LYS A 88 -8.29 16.48 -9.30
C LYS A 88 -7.29 17.48 -8.72
N ASN A 89 -6.19 16.98 -8.16
CA ASN A 89 -5.09 17.79 -7.63
C ASN A 89 -4.01 18.11 -8.68
N ASN A 90 -4.23 17.76 -9.95
CA ASN A 90 -3.29 17.97 -11.06
C ASN A 90 -1.91 17.31 -10.84
N TRP A 91 -1.87 16.16 -10.17
CA TRP A 91 -0.64 15.40 -9.97
C TRP A 91 -0.23 14.63 -11.23
N PRO A 92 1.07 14.39 -11.46
CA PRO A 92 1.55 13.53 -12.54
C PRO A 92 0.95 12.13 -12.44
N SER A 93 0.53 11.57 -13.57
CA SER A 93 -0.07 10.21 -13.63
C SER A 93 0.88 9.09 -13.22
N SER A 94 2.19 9.35 -13.21
CA SER A 94 3.21 8.41 -12.72
C SER A 94 3.29 8.33 -11.19
N MET A 95 2.61 9.22 -10.47
CA MET A 95 2.69 9.32 -9.00
C MET A 95 1.90 8.21 -8.29
N VAL A 96 0.84 7.72 -8.91
CA VAL A 96 -0.01 6.65 -8.38
C VAL A 96 -0.22 5.59 -9.45
N SER A 97 -0.27 4.32 -9.04
CA SER A 97 -0.57 3.23 -9.97
C SER A 97 -2.01 3.34 -10.49
N ARG A 98 -2.25 2.91 -11.72
CA ARG A 98 -3.60 2.84 -12.28
C ARG A 98 -4.45 1.77 -11.57
N PRO A 99 -5.79 1.88 -11.63
CA PRO A 99 -6.69 0.88 -11.04
C PRO A 99 -6.44 -0.52 -11.59
N GLY A 100 -6.20 -1.47 -10.68
CA GLY A 100 -5.89 -2.86 -11.03
C GLY A 100 -4.45 -3.12 -11.47
N GLU A 101 -3.62 -2.08 -11.61
CA GLU A 101 -2.18 -2.22 -11.77
C GLU A 101 -1.46 -2.28 -10.41
N GLY A 102 -0.19 -2.68 -10.43
CA GLY A 102 0.59 -2.89 -9.21
C GLY A 102 0.17 -4.14 -8.42
N LEU A 103 0.49 -4.15 -7.13
CA LEU A 103 0.30 -5.32 -6.26
C LEU A 103 -0.63 -5.09 -5.06
N HIS A 104 -0.94 -3.84 -4.71
CA HIS A 104 -1.94 -3.54 -3.68
C HIS A 104 -3.34 -4.05 -4.03
N PRO A 105 -3.84 -3.95 -5.28
CA PRO A 105 -5.12 -4.57 -5.66
C PRO A 105 -5.14 -6.09 -5.54
N LYS A 106 -3.99 -6.72 -5.41
CA LYS A 106 -3.85 -8.16 -5.16
C LYS A 106 -3.56 -8.48 -3.69
N GLY A 107 -3.39 -7.46 -2.83
CA GLY A 107 -2.90 -7.58 -1.45
C GLY A 107 -1.52 -8.24 -1.35
N LEU A 108 -0.70 -8.07 -2.39
CA LEU A 108 0.67 -8.61 -2.50
C LEU A 108 1.75 -7.52 -2.34
N ALA A 109 1.35 -6.27 -2.07
CA ALA A 109 2.24 -5.21 -1.59
C ALA A 109 1.80 -4.80 -0.19
N ILE A 110 2.75 -4.47 0.67
CA ILE A 110 2.50 -3.96 2.01
C ILE A 110 3.36 -2.73 2.27
N ASP A 111 2.75 -1.69 2.81
CA ASP A 111 3.41 -0.45 3.19
C ASP A 111 3.66 -0.44 4.68
N VAL A 112 4.94 -0.32 5.07
CA VAL A 112 5.35 -0.38 6.48
C VAL A 112 6.41 0.66 6.84
N GLU A 113 6.38 1.06 8.11
CA GLU A 113 7.39 1.93 8.73
C GLU A 113 7.98 1.27 9.97
N LEU A 114 9.16 1.74 10.40
CA LEU A 114 9.74 1.36 11.69
C LEU A 114 9.31 2.36 12.77
N ILE A 115 8.93 1.83 13.92
CA ILE A 115 8.74 2.59 15.16
C ILE A 115 9.63 2.02 16.27
N ASP A 116 10.05 2.87 17.18
CA ASP A 116 10.77 2.45 18.39
C ASP A 116 9.81 1.90 19.47
N GLU A 117 10.39 1.48 20.59
CA GLU A 117 9.68 1.01 21.79
C GLU A 117 8.65 1.99 22.35
N ASN A 118 8.83 3.29 22.10
CA ASN A 118 7.95 4.39 22.52
C ASN A 118 6.91 4.75 21.45
N HIS A 119 6.80 3.93 20.39
CA HIS A 119 5.95 4.15 19.23
C HIS A 119 6.28 5.42 18.43
N LYS A 120 7.51 5.92 18.54
CA LYS A 120 7.99 7.03 17.72
C LYS A 120 8.49 6.50 16.38
N LEU A 121 8.09 7.16 15.29
CA LEU A 121 8.59 6.85 13.95
C LEU A 121 10.09 7.08 13.88
N LEU A 122 10.80 6.11 13.30
CA LEU A 122 12.18 6.30 12.90
C LEU A 122 12.25 7.27 11.72
N ASP A 123 13.22 8.17 11.76
CA ASP A 123 13.43 9.11 10.65
C ASP A 123 14.01 8.37 9.43
N MET A 124 13.21 8.31 8.38
CA MET A 124 13.55 7.66 7.11
C MET A 124 13.97 8.68 6.04
N GLY A 125 14.09 9.97 6.36
CA GLY A 125 14.46 11.04 5.43
C GLY A 125 13.31 11.59 4.56
N SER A 126 12.12 11.01 4.70
CA SER A 126 10.85 11.39 4.05
C SER A 126 9.72 10.71 4.80
N LYS A 127 8.51 11.26 4.75
CA LYS A 127 7.32 10.62 5.34
C LYS A 127 6.76 9.53 4.44
N PHE A 128 6.00 8.59 5.01
CA PHE A 128 5.09 7.73 4.24
C PHE A 128 4.18 8.60 3.34
N ASP A 129 3.94 8.13 2.12
CA ASP A 129 3.17 8.83 1.07
C ASP A 129 3.76 10.19 0.64
N GLU A 130 5.03 10.48 0.93
CA GLU A 130 5.69 11.67 0.37
C GLU A 130 6.08 11.40 -1.10
N PHE A 131 5.23 11.81 -2.03
CA PHE A 131 5.47 11.60 -3.46
C PHE A 131 6.30 12.71 -4.12
N SER A 132 7.00 12.36 -5.20
CA SER A 132 7.75 13.28 -6.05
C SER A 132 7.27 13.21 -7.49
N SER A 133 7.20 14.36 -8.17
CA SER A 133 6.92 14.42 -9.61
C SER A 133 8.06 13.87 -10.47
N ASN A 134 9.27 13.81 -9.90
CA ASN A 134 10.41 13.17 -10.53
C ASN A 134 10.79 11.92 -9.71
N PRO A 135 10.67 10.71 -10.27
CA PRO A 135 10.87 9.47 -9.52
C PRO A 135 12.33 9.14 -9.21
N ASP A 136 13.29 9.81 -9.84
CA ASP A 136 14.71 9.46 -9.73
C ASP A 136 15.32 9.67 -8.32
N GLU A 137 16.45 9.01 -8.08
CA GLU A 137 17.18 9.01 -6.82
C GLU A 137 17.81 10.37 -6.45
N PHE A 138 17.82 11.35 -7.34
CA PHE A 138 18.36 12.70 -7.07
C PHE A 138 17.29 13.67 -6.58
N HIS A 139 16.02 13.40 -6.90
CA HIS A 139 14.92 14.33 -6.63
C HIS A 139 13.85 13.75 -5.69
N ASN A 140 13.59 12.44 -5.76
CA ASN A 140 12.59 11.79 -4.94
C ASN A 140 13.19 11.37 -3.58
N LYS A 141 12.86 12.09 -2.50
CA LYS A 141 13.31 11.73 -1.15
C LYS A 141 12.81 10.35 -0.72
N SER A 142 11.66 9.91 -1.21
CA SER A 142 11.09 8.60 -0.93
C SER A 142 11.75 7.48 -1.72
N HIS A 143 12.57 7.82 -2.72
CA HIS A 143 13.36 6.83 -3.45
C HIS A 143 14.31 6.12 -2.48
N ARG A 144 14.29 4.79 -2.48
CA ARG A 144 15.04 3.91 -1.57
C ARG A 144 16.52 4.27 -1.52
N PHE A 145 17.09 4.63 -2.67
CA PHE A 145 18.49 5.02 -2.84
C PHE A 145 18.71 6.54 -2.97
N TYR A 146 17.79 7.37 -2.46
CA TYR A 146 17.90 8.82 -2.55
C TYR A 146 19.29 9.32 -2.13
N VAL A 147 19.94 10.10 -2.99
CA VAL A 147 21.35 10.50 -2.81
C VAL A 147 21.54 11.45 -1.62
N GLY A 148 20.50 12.18 -1.23
CA GLY A 148 20.52 13.14 -0.13
C GLY A 148 20.26 12.54 1.26
N LEU A 149 20.21 11.21 1.40
CA LEU A 149 20.00 10.56 2.69
C LEU A 149 21.20 10.75 3.63
N SER A 150 20.93 11.08 4.89
CA SER A 150 21.92 11.00 5.96
C SER A 150 22.30 9.55 6.25
N GLU A 151 23.44 9.31 6.90
CA GLU A 151 23.84 7.95 7.29
C GLU A 151 22.82 7.29 8.23
N ASN A 152 22.13 8.08 9.07
CA ASN A 152 21.05 7.56 9.91
C ASN A 152 19.83 7.13 9.08
N HIS A 153 19.42 7.90 8.07
CA HIS A 153 18.32 7.50 7.19
C HIS A 153 18.67 6.22 6.42
N LYS A 154 19.89 6.14 5.86
CA LYS A 154 20.37 4.94 5.18
C LYS A 154 20.37 3.72 6.10
N LYS A 155 20.83 3.89 7.35
CA LYS A 155 20.81 2.84 8.37
C LYS A 155 19.39 2.36 8.66
N ASN A 156 18.44 3.27 8.87
CA ASN A 156 17.06 2.91 9.20
C ASN A 156 16.36 2.18 8.04
N ARG A 157 16.50 2.67 6.81
CA ARG A 157 15.97 1.99 5.61
C ARG A 157 16.61 0.61 5.43
N LYS A 158 17.93 0.52 5.61
CA LYS A 158 18.66 -0.75 5.54
C LYS A 158 18.16 -1.77 6.56
N ILE A 159 17.89 -1.36 7.81
CA ILE A 159 17.33 -2.25 8.84
C ILE A 159 15.99 -2.84 8.37
N LEU A 160 15.13 -1.99 7.81
CA LEU A 160 13.83 -2.42 7.31
C LEU A 160 13.97 -3.38 6.13
N ASP A 161 14.81 -3.04 5.14
CA ASP A 161 15.09 -3.90 3.98
C ASP A 161 15.66 -5.26 4.42
N GLU A 162 16.67 -5.26 5.28
CA GLU A 162 17.31 -6.48 5.79
C GLU A 162 16.33 -7.38 6.55
N ALA A 163 15.37 -6.80 7.28
CA ALA A 163 14.34 -7.56 7.97
C ALA A 163 13.44 -8.33 7.00
N PHE A 164 13.00 -7.68 5.93
CA PHE A 164 12.18 -8.33 4.90
C PHE A 164 12.98 -9.33 4.07
N ILE A 165 14.24 -9.03 3.72
CA ILE A 165 15.14 -10.00 3.06
C ILE A 165 15.32 -11.24 3.93
N TYR A 166 15.59 -11.04 5.23
CA TYR A 166 15.74 -12.13 6.19
C TYR A 166 14.47 -12.99 6.26
N ALA A 167 13.30 -12.35 6.40
CA ALA A 167 12.02 -13.02 6.49
C ALA A 167 11.68 -13.82 5.21
N ALA A 168 11.89 -13.21 4.04
CA ALA A 168 11.68 -13.86 2.75
C ALA A 168 12.58 -15.10 2.59
N LYS A 169 13.87 -14.98 2.94
CA LYS A 169 14.82 -16.11 2.95
C LYS A 169 14.38 -17.23 3.90
N LYS A 170 13.83 -16.90 5.08
CA LYS A 170 13.29 -17.89 6.02
C LYS A 170 12.07 -18.63 5.46
N CYS A 171 11.21 -17.92 4.73
CA CYS A 171 10.01 -18.48 4.12
C CYS A 171 10.28 -19.18 2.77
N LYS A 172 11.50 -19.05 2.22
CA LYS A 172 11.87 -19.53 0.88
C LYS A 172 10.99 -18.92 -0.21
N VAL A 173 10.71 -17.64 -0.07
CA VAL A 173 9.94 -16.83 -1.01
C VAL A 173 10.79 -15.66 -1.46
N GLU A 174 10.48 -15.12 -2.64
CA GLU A 174 11.12 -13.89 -3.10
C GLU A 174 10.31 -12.68 -2.63
N ILE A 175 11.01 -11.58 -2.40
CA ILE A 175 10.40 -10.29 -2.15
C ILE A 175 11.13 -9.23 -2.99
N ASN A 176 10.35 -8.36 -3.61
CA ASN A 176 10.85 -7.19 -4.32
C ASN A 176 10.54 -5.95 -3.52
N PHE A 177 11.23 -4.86 -3.85
CA PHE A 177 11.02 -3.55 -3.24
C PHE A 177 10.73 -2.54 -4.33
N LEU A 178 9.87 -1.58 -4.04
CA LEU A 178 9.74 -0.44 -4.94
C LEU A 178 10.93 0.51 -4.73
N GLU A 179 11.60 0.90 -5.81
CA GLU A 179 12.72 1.83 -5.72
C GLU A 179 12.26 3.24 -5.40
N THR A 180 11.10 3.68 -5.91
CA THR A 180 10.57 5.03 -5.71
C THR A 180 9.94 5.26 -4.33
N GLU A 181 9.70 4.20 -3.55
CA GLU A 181 8.99 4.23 -2.28
C GLU A 181 9.65 3.27 -1.28
N TRP A 182 10.39 3.79 -0.29
CA TRP A 182 11.14 2.96 0.67
C TRP A 182 10.25 2.08 1.57
N TRP A 183 8.98 2.42 1.72
CA TRP A 183 8.02 1.72 2.58
C TRP A 183 7.31 0.53 1.91
N ASP A 184 7.34 0.41 0.57
CA ASP A 184 6.60 -0.60 -0.21
C ASP A 184 7.43 -1.89 -0.38
N PHE A 185 6.87 -3.01 0.12
CA PHE A 185 7.43 -4.36 0.02
C PHE A 185 6.50 -5.29 -0.73
N ARG A 186 7.04 -6.03 -1.72
CA ARG A 186 6.27 -6.73 -2.76
C ARG A 186 6.51 -8.22 -2.74
N TYR A 187 5.49 -9.00 -2.40
CA TYR A 187 5.54 -10.46 -2.46
C TYR A 187 5.75 -10.93 -3.90
N LYS A 188 6.77 -11.78 -4.10
CA LYS A 188 7.10 -12.36 -5.39
C LYS A 188 6.99 -13.88 -5.28
N SER A 189 5.97 -14.43 -5.92
CA SER A 189 5.86 -15.87 -6.13
C SER A 189 5.12 -16.17 -7.43
N ASP A 190 5.10 -17.44 -7.83
CA ASP A 190 4.43 -17.93 -9.05
C ASP A 190 2.92 -17.60 -9.09
N ILE A 191 2.35 -17.07 -8.01
CA ILE A 191 0.98 -16.54 -7.93
C ILE A 191 0.83 -15.13 -8.51
N PHE A 192 1.81 -14.58 -9.25
CA PHE A 192 1.66 -13.27 -9.94
C PHE A 192 0.38 -13.15 -10.78
N ASN A 193 -0.17 -14.29 -11.19
CA ASN A 193 -1.43 -14.41 -11.92
C ASN A 193 -2.69 -14.21 -11.06
N LEU A 194 -2.57 -13.94 -9.76
CA LEU A 194 -3.70 -13.48 -8.96
C LEU A 194 -4.28 -12.22 -9.61
N LYS A 195 -5.59 -12.27 -9.82
CA LYS A 195 -6.33 -11.13 -10.37
C LYS A 195 -6.45 -10.05 -9.29
N PRO A 196 -6.37 -8.77 -9.67
CA PRO A 196 -6.79 -7.67 -8.81
C PRO A 196 -8.20 -7.91 -8.28
N LEU A 197 -8.43 -7.55 -7.01
CA LEU A 197 -9.71 -7.71 -6.33
C LEU A 197 -10.50 -6.41 -6.38
N TYR A 198 -11.76 -6.52 -6.80
CA TYR A 198 -12.76 -5.48 -6.67
C TYR A 198 -13.44 -5.58 -5.31
N ASP A 199 -13.90 -4.46 -4.78
CA ASP A 199 -14.53 -4.40 -3.46
C ASP A 199 -15.77 -5.28 -3.37
N LYS A 200 -16.57 -5.33 -4.45
CA LYS A 200 -17.77 -6.16 -4.54
C LYS A 200 -17.48 -7.67 -4.43
N GLU A 201 -16.28 -8.10 -4.79
CA GLU A 201 -15.84 -9.50 -4.72
C GLU A 201 -15.49 -9.90 -3.29
N LEU A 202 -15.16 -8.92 -2.43
CA LEU A 202 -14.90 -9.17 -1.02
C LEU A 202 -16.18 -9.48 -0.24
N PRO A 203 -16.11 -10.36 0.78
CA PRO A 203 -17.15 -10.51 1.78
C PRO A 203 -17.49 -9.14 2.39
N LYS A 204 -18.77 -8.93 2.76
CA LYS A 204 -19.25 -7.63 3.24
C LYS A 204 -18.43 -7.05 4.41
N ASN A 205 -17.90 -7.91 5.29
CA ASN A 205 -17.06 -7.51 6.41
C ASN A 205 -15.60 -7.16 6.03
N MET A 206 -15.17 -7.50 4.81
CA MET A 206 -13.83 -7.19 4.30
C MET A 206 -13.79 -6.00 3.34
N ARG A 207 -14.95 -5.55 2.87
CA ARG A 207 -15.07 -4.41 1.96
C ARG A 207 -14.40 -3.17 2.52
N LEU A 208 -13.70 -2.43 1.66
CA LEU A 208 -12.89 -1.27 2.03
C LEU A 208 -13.64 0.04 1.77
N ILE A 209 -14.57 0.04 0.82
CA ILE A 209 -15.39 1.21 0.47
C ILE A 209 -16.88 0.94 0.74
N LYS A 210 -17.66 1.98 1.06
CA LYS A 210 -19.12 1.86 1.16
C LYS A 210 -19.71 1.69 -0.25
N GLU A 211 -20.71 0.81 -0.40
CA GLU A 211 -21.39 0.45 -1.66
C GLU A 211 -22.02 1.64 -2.43
N ASN A 212 -22.15 2.82 -1.80
CA ASN A 212 -22.87 3.97 -2.37
C ASN A 212 -21.99 5.15 -2.81
N LEU A 213 -20.72 4.94 -3.21
CA LEU A 213 -19.83 6.04 -3.64
C LEU A 213 -19.26 5.89 -5.04
N ILE A 214 -19.83 5.02 -5.86
CA ILE A 214 -19.39 4.82 -7.25
C ILE A 214 -20.64 4.80 -8.12
N LEU A 215 -21.13 5.98 -8.51
CA LEU A 215 -21.75 6.29 -9.82
C LEU A 215 -22.48 7.65 -9.85
N ASP A 216 -23.02 8.14 -8.74
CA ASP A 216 -23.92 9.31 -8.80
C ASP A 216 -23.19 10.67 -8.91
N GLU A 217 -21.99 10.83 -8.34
CA GLU A 217 -21.28 12.14 -8.39
C GLU A 217 -20.39 12.34 -9.63
N VAL A 218 -20.03 11.26 -10.33
CA VAL A 218 -19.15 11.36 -11.52
C VAL A 218 -19.97 11.69 -12.77
N ILE A 219 -21.22 11.22 -12.86
CA ILE A 219 -22.08 11.43 -14.05
C ILE A 219 -22.67 12.85 -14.08
N ILE A 220 -22.77 13.55 -12.94
CA ILE A 220 -23.43 14.87 -12.88
C ILE A 220 -22.53 16.01 -13.38
N ASN A 221 -21.21 15.85 -13.43
CA ASN A 221 -20.29 16.92 -13.86
C ASN A 221 -19.69 16.73 -15.27
N ASP A 222 -20.28 15.84 -16.07
CA ASP A 222 -19.75 15.51 -17.39
C ASP A 222 -20.12 16.54 -18.47
N LYS A 223 -19.34 17.61 -18.52
CA LYS A 223 -19.08 18.37 -19.76
C LYS A 223 -17.63 18.26 -20.24
N ILE A 224 -16.79 17.46 -19.59
CA ILE A 224 -15.36 17.34 -19.92
C ILE A 224 -14.86 15.89 -19.72
N ALA A 225 -15.40 14.91 -20.43
CA ALA A 225 -14.73 13.62 -20.62
C ALA A 225 -15.19 12.87 -21.88
N LYS A 226 -15.31 13.58 -23.01
CA LYS A 226 -15.61 12.91 -24.30
C LYS A 226 -14.44 12.15 -24.92
N ASP A 227 -13.22 12.30 -24.41
CA ASP A 227 -12.02 11.72 -25.06
C ASP A 227 -11.28 10.65 -24.22
N SER A 228 -11.88 10.12 -23.15
CA SER A 228 -11.17 9.17 -22.25
C SER A 228 -11.86 7.84 -21.99
N ILE A 229 -13.06 7.60 -22.52
CA ILE A 229 -13.80 6.35 -22.28
C ILE A 229 -14.12 5.69 -23.62
N ILE A 230 -13.10 5.12 -24.25
CA ILE A 230 -13.26 3.98 -25.13
C ILE A 230 -12.42 2.90 -24.51
N TYR A 231 -13.04 1.99 -23.76
CA TYR A 231 -12.85 0.54 -23.89
C TYR A 231 -13.74 -0.18 -22.86
N VAL A 232 -14.31 -1.29 -23.31
CA VAL A 232 -15.10 -2.30 -22.58
C VAL A 232 -16.62 -2.15 -22.69
N LYS A 233 -17.11 -2.65 -23.83
CA LYS A 233 -18.39 -3.28 -24.18
C LYS A 233 -18.44 -3.14 -25.71
N ASP A 234 -18.03 -4.14 -26.47
CA ASP A 234 -18.87 -5.30 -26.74
C ASP A 234 -18.05 -6.54 -27.09
N ASN A 235 -18.33 -7.64 -26.39
CA ASN A 235 -18.27 -8.99 -26.92
C ASN A 235 -18.97 -9.93 -25.94
N ALA A 236 -20.29 -10.05 -26.10
CA ALA A 236 -21.06 -11.28 -25.91
C ALA A 236 -22.55 -10.93 -26.01
N TYR A 237 -23.17 -11.35 -27.11
CA TYR A 237 -24.52 -11.95 -27.25
C TYR A 237 -25.08 -11.62 -28.64
N LEU A 238 -24.61 -12.36 -29.64
CA LEU A 238 -25.34 -13.06 -30.71
C LEU A 238 -24.33 -13.60 -31.74
#